data_AF-A0A7C4V390-F1
#
_entry.id   AF-A0A7C4V390-F1
#
_cell.length_a   1.000
_cell.length_b   1.000
_cell.length_c   1.000
_cell.angle_alpha   90.00
_cell.angle_beta   90.00
_cell.angle_gamma   90.00
#
_symmetry.space_group_name_H-M   'P 1'
#
loop_
_entity.id
_entity.type
_entity.pdbx_description
1 polymer ?
#
loop_
_entity_poly.entity_id
_entity_poly.type
_entity_poly.pdbx_seq_one_letter_code
_entity_poly.pdbx_strand_id
1 'polypeptide(L)'
;MPHTKSAAKRMRQSEKRRRHNKAALKEVKEQIKKVQSLAKANASLEELREETRLAIKKLDKAGQRRVVHPNLASRKKSQLARLLSSKEGAAKK
;
A
#
# COMPACT_ATOMS: atom_id res chain seq x y z
N MET A 1 2.05 19.26 -26.82
CA MET A 1 2.32 20.60 -26.25
C MET A 1 1.02 21.20 -25.72
N PRO A 2 1.01 21.93 -24.61
CA PRO A 2 -0.19 22.64 -24.18
C PRO A 2 -0.47 23.84 -25.10
N HIS A 3 -1.66 23.90 -25.68
CA HIS A 3 -2.08 25.00 -26.57
C HIS A 3 -2.57 26.24 -25.82
N THR A 4 -2.88 26.10 -24.52
CA THR A 4 -3.38 27.19 -23.67
C THR A 4 -2.53 27.35 -22.40
N LYS A 5 -2.50 28.56 -21.84
CA LYS A 5 -1.77 28.86 -20.58
C LYS A 5 -2.27 28.00 -19.41
N SER A 6 -3.58 27.73 -19.36
CA SER A 6 -4.21 26.86 -18.35
C SER A 6 -3.77 25.40 -18.51
N ALA A 7 -3.68 24.88 -19.74
CA ALA A 7 -3.16 23.54 -20.00
C ALA A 7 -1.70 23.40 -19.58
N ALA A 8 -0.86 24.39 -19.88
CA ALA A 8 0.55 24.40 -19.45
C ALA A 8 0.67 24.35 -17.91
N LYS A 9 -0.19 25.09 -17.20
CA LYS A 9 -0.27 25.03 -15.73
C LYS A 9 -0.70 23.64 -15.24
N ARG A 10 -1.70 23.03 -15.88
CA ARG A 10 -2.18 21.67 -15.52
C ARG A 10 -1.09 20.61 -15.72
N MET A 11 -0.30 20.71 -16.79
CA MET A 11 0.84 19.82 -17.04
C MET A 11 1.89 19.91 -15.93
N ARG A 12 2.28 21.14 -15.51
CA ARG A 12 3.21 21.32 -14.38
C ARG A 12 2.65 20.76 -13.06
N GLN A 13 1.35 20.93 -12.81
CA GLN A 13 0.68 20.39 -11.63
C GLN A 13 0.62 18.86 -11.64
N SER A 14 0.31 18.25 -12.79
CA SER A 14 0.19 16.81 -12.93
C SER A 14 1.53 16.12 -12.71
N GLU A 15 2.63 16.67 -13.22
CA GLU A 15 3.98 16.13 -13.00
C GLU A 15 4.39 16.15 -11.52
N LYS A 16 4.10 17.26 -10.81
CA LYS A 16 4.35 17.36 -9.36
C LYS A 16 3.58 16.28 -8.60
N ARG A 17 2.28 16.14 -8.88
CA ARG A 17 1.42 15.11 -8.26
C ARG A 17 1.88 13.69 -8.63
N ARG A 18 2.27 13.46 -9.88
CA ARG A 18 2.77 12.16 -10.37
C ARG A 18 4.00 11.73 -9.59
N ARG A 19 4.98 12.62 -9.39
CA ARG A 19 6.20 12.31 -8.62
C ARG A 19 5.89 11.93 -7.17
N HIS A 20 5.06 12.72 -6.49
CA HIS A 20 4.62 12.44 -5.12
C HIS A 20 3.86 11.10 -5.01
N ASN A 21 2.87 10.89 -5.89
CA ASN A 21 2.06 9.67 -5.87
C ASN A 21 2.88 8.43 -6.22
N LYS A 22 3.88 8.54 -7.12
CA LYS A 22 4.79 7.45 -7.45
C LYS A 22 5.59 7.01 -6.22
N ALA A 23 6.11 7.95 -5.42
CA ALA A 23 6.85 7.65 -4.19
C ALA A 23 5.96 6.94 -3.16
N ALA A 24 4.79 7.50 -2.85
CA ALA A 24 3.85 6.90 -1.90
C ALA A 24 3.38 5.50 -2.36
N LEU A 25 3.11 5.32 -3.65
CA LEU A 25 2.72 4.02 -4.21
C LEU A 25 3.86 3.00 -4.16
N LYS A 26 5.12 3.43 -4.36
CA LYS A 26 6.30 2.56 -4.23
C LYS A 26 6.44 2.07 -2.78
N GLU A 27 6.36 2.97 -1.81
CA GLU A 27 6.45 2.64 -0.39
C GLU A 27 5.37 1.63 0.03
N VAL A 28 4.12 1.84 -0.38
CA VAL A 28 3.02 0.90 -0.09
C VAL A 28 3.27 -0.47 -0.72
N LYS A 29 3.77 -0.51 -1.97
CA LYS A 29 4.07 -1.77 -2.66
C LYS A 29 5.22 -2.53 -1.99
N GLU A 30 6.26 -1.83 -1.56
CA GLU A 30 7.41 -2.42 -0.86
C GLU A 30 6.98 -3.01 0.49
N GLN A 31 6.17 -2.27 1.24
CA GLN A 31 5.61 -2.73 2.51
C GLN A 31 4.77 -4.01 2.33
N ILE A 32 3.90 -4.06 1.31
CA ILE A 32 3.10 -5.26 1.00
C ILE A 32 4.01 -6.43 0.62
N LYS A 33 5.04 -6.19 -0.19
CA LYS A 33 6.02 -7.24 -0.56
C LYS A 33 6.75 -7.79 0.66
N LYS A 34 7.13 -6.93 1.61
CA LYS A 34 7.80 -7.34 2.85
C LYS A 34 6.92 -8.24 3.71
N VAL A 35 5.63 -7.91 3.87
CA VAL A 35 4.67 -8.79 4.56
C VAL A 35 4.55 -10.14 3.84
N GLN A 36 4.45 -10.12 2.51
CA GLN A 36 4.35 -11.36 1.71
C GLN A 36 5.62 -12.22 1.79
N SER A 37 6.81 -11.62 1.82
CA SER A 37 8.06 -12.37 1.97
C SER A 37 8.19 -12.98 3.36
N LEU A 38 7.86 -12.24 4.42
CA LEU A 38 7.86 -12.75 5.79
C LEU A 38 6.88 -13.92 5.96
N ALA A 39 5.68 -13.80 5.37
CA ALA A 39 4.69 -14.86 5.38
C ALA A 39 5.14 -16.14 4.63
N LYS A 40 5.95 -15.99 3.57
CA LYS A 40 6.52 -17.12 2.83
C LYS A 40 7.68 -17.78 3.59
N ALA A 41 8.50 -16.97 4.26
CA ALA A 41 9.65 -17.44 5.03
C ALA A 41 9.27 -18.08 6.38
N ASN A 42 7.98 -18.13 6.74
CA ASN A 42 7.49 -18.54 8.05
C ASN A 42 8.24 -17.83 9.20
N ALA A 43 8.48 -16.53 9.03
CA ALA A 43 9.10 -15.69 10.05
C ALA A 43 8.22 -15.61 11.31
N SER A 44 8.77 -15.05 12.40
CA SER A 44 8.07 -14.91 13.68
C SER A 44 6.68 -14.27 13.49
N LEU A 45 5.68 -14.83 14.15
CA LEU A 45 4.30 -14.32 14.13
C LEU A 45 4.24 -12.87 14.63
N GLU A 46 5.09 -12.48 15.56
CA GLU A 46 5.12 -11.11 16.09
C GLU A 46 5.60 -10.11 15.03
N GLU A 47 6.69 -10.44 14.32
CA GLU A 47 7.22 -9.62 13.24
C GLU A 47 6.19 -9.48 12.10
N LEU A 48 5.50 -10.58 11.77
CA LEU A 48 4.46 -10.56 10.74
C LEU A 48 3.28 -9.67 11.15
N ARG A 49 2.86 -9.70 12.42
CA ARG A 49 1.78 -8.84 12.96
C ARG A 49 2.17 -7.37 12.89
N GLU A 50 3.37 -7.03 13.35
CA GLU A 50 3.89 -5.66 13.34
C GLU A 50 3.98 -5.10 11.93
N GLU A 51 4.58 -5.86 11.01
CA GLU A 51 4.74 -5.42 9.62
C GLU A 51 3.38 -5.29 8.90
N THR A 52 2.43 -6.17 9.21
CA THR A 52 1.06 -6.12 8.69
C THR A 52 0.32 -4.89 9.21
N ARG A 53 0.47 -4.54 10.50
CA ARG A 53 -0.10 -3.32 11.09
C ARG A 53 0.44 -2.07 10.40
N LEU A 54 1.76 -2.01 10.17
CA LEU A 54 2.40 -0.93 9.44
C LEU A 54 1.90 -0.84 8.00
N ALA A 55 1.74 -1.98 7.32
CA ALA A 55 1.19 -2.05 5.97
C ALA A 55 -0.22 -1.48 5.90
N ILE A 56 -1.12 -1.89 6.80
CA ILE A 56 -2.50 -1.40 6.86
C ILE A 56 -2.52 0.11 7.10
N LYS A 57 -1.71 0.63 8.04
CA LYS A 57 -1.62 2.07 8.32
C LYS A 57 -1.21 2.88 7.10
N LYS A 58 -0.20 2.43 6.35
CA LYS A 58 0.25 3.11 5.12
C LYS A 58 -0.81 3.05 4.01
N LEU A 59 -1.48 1.91 3.89
CA LEU A 59 -2.50 1.66 2.87
C LEU A 59 -3.76 2.51 3.09
N ASP A 60 -4.22 2.62 4.34
CA ASP A 60 -5.37 3.46 4.70
C ASP A 60 -5.06 4.95 4.47
N LYS A 61 -3.84 5.41 4.82
CA LYS A 61 -3.37 6.77 4.49
C LYS A 61 -3.33 7.03 2.98
N ALA A 62 -2.87 6.06 2.19
CA ALA A 62 -2.82 6.19 0.74
C ALA A 62 -4.23 6.21 0.10
N GLY A 63 -5.19 5.50 0.69
CA GLY A 63 -6.61 5.54 0.34
C GLY A 63 -7.25 6.89 0.64
N GLN A 64 -7.04 7.43 1.86
CA GLN A 64 -7.55 8.74 2.26
C GLN A 64 -7.02 9.88 1.38
N ARG A 65 -5.72 9.85 1.06
CA ARG A 65 -5.07 10.85 0.17
C ARG A 65 -5.38 10.68 -1.31
N ARG A 66 -6.28 9.75 -1.69
CA ARG A 66 -6.63 9.42 -3.08
C ARG A 66 -5.42 9.09 -3.98
N VAL A 67 -4.33 8.61 -3.39
CA VAL A 67 -3.20 8.03 -4.15
C VAL A 67 -3.60 6.65 -4.69
N VAL A 68 -4.40 5.93 -3.91
CA VAL A 68 -4.98 4.63 -4.22
C VAL A 68 -6.49 4.75 -4.06
N HIS A 69 -7.29 4.07 -4.90
CA HIS A 69 -8.74 4.08 -4.73
C HIS A 69 -9.14 3.45 -3.38
N PRO A 70 -10.10 4.01 -2.62
CA PRO A 70 -10.53 3.45 -1.34
C PRO A 70 -10.88 1.96 -1.41
N ASN A 71 -11.61 1.54 -2.45
CA ASN A 71 -11.95 0.12 -2.65
C ASN A 71 -10.72 -0.77 -2.86
N LEU A 72 -9.69 -0.27 -3.55
CA LEU A 72 -8.43 -1.00 -3.71
C LEU A 72 -7.69 -1.10 -2.37
N ALA A 73 -7.72 -0.04 -1.55
CA ALA A 73 -7.19 -0.09 -0.19
C ALA A 73 -7.97 -1.13 0.67
N SER A 74 -9.29 -1.04 0.74
CA SER A 74 -10.12 -2.00 1.49
C SER A 74 -9.89 -3.46 1.05
N ARG A 75 -9.79 -3.71 -0.27
CA ARG A 75 -9.50 -5.04 -0.81
C ARG A 75 -8.14 -5.55 -0.36
N LYS A 76 -7.10 -4.71 -0.42
CA LYS A 76 -5.73 -5.09 -0.02
C LYS A 76 -5.62 -5.30 1.49
N LYS A 77 -6.31 -4.49 2.30
CA LYS A 77 -6.45 -4.67 3.75
C LYS A 77 -7.07 -6.03 4.09
N SER A 78 -8.18 -6.38 3.43
CA SER A 78 -8.82 -7.70 3.60
C SER A 78 -7.91 -8.86 3.20
N GLN A 79 -7.12 -8.71 2.13
CA GLN A 79 -6.17 -9.74 1.69
C GLN A 79 -5.04 -9.95 2.72
N LEU A 80 -4.47 -8.88 3.28
CA LEU A 80 -3.42 -8.97 4.31
C LEU A 80 -3.96 -9.59 5.61
N ALA A 81 -5.16 -9.21 6.04
CA ALA A 81 -5.79 -9.77 7.23
C ALA A 81 -6.05 -11.28 7.09
N ARG A 82 -6.53 -11.73 5.91
CA ARG A 82 -6.71 -13.16 5.62
C ARG A 82 -5.39 -13.94 5.66
N LEU A 83 -4.33 -13.36 5.11
CA LEU A 83 -3.01 -13.97 5.13
C LEU A 83 -2.47 -14.14 6.55
N LEU A 84 -2.63 -13.12 7.41
CA LEU A 84 -2.25 -13.19 8.82
C LEU A 84 -3.05 -14.26 9.57
N SER A 85 -4.38 -14.24 9.44
CA SER A 85 -5.27 -15.21 10.09
C SER A 85 -4.97 -16.65 9.68
N SER A 86 -4.66 -16.90 8.40
CA SER A 86 -4.26 -18.23 7.93
C SER A 86 -2.98 -18.73 8.59
N LYS A 87 -2.00 -17.85 8.82
CA LYS A 87 -0.75 -18.21 9.50
C LYS A 87 -0.94 -18.41 11.01
N GLU A 88 -1.77 -17.60 11.64
CA GLU A 88 -2.15 -17.79 13.05
C GLU A 88 -2.91 -19.09 13.28
N GLY A 89 -3.79 -19.48 12.34
CA GLY A 89 -4.51 -20.76 12.40
C GLY A 89 -3.61 -21.97 12.18
N ALA A 90 -2.57 -21.85 11.35
CA ALA A 90 -1.57 -22.89 11.14
C ALA A 90 -0.65 -23.10 12.36
N ALA A 91 -0.42 -22.07 13.17
CA ALA A 91 0.37 -22.17 14.41
C ALA A 91 -0.42 -22.68 15.61
N LYS A 92 -1.76 -22.72 15.52
CA LYS A 92 -2.66 -23.22 16.58
C LYS A 92 -3.08 -24.68 16.39
N LYS A 93 -2.77 -25.29 15.25
CA LYS A 93 -2.91 -26.72 14.98
C LYS A 93 -1.59 -27.42 15.25
#